data_AF-A0A7Z7AVF7-F1
#
_entry.id   AF-A0A7Z7AVF7-F1
#
_cell.length_a   1.000
_cell.length_b   1.000
_cell.length_c   1.000
_cell.angle_alpha   90.00
_cell.angle_beta   90.00
_cell.angle_gamma   90.00
#
_symmetry.space_group_name_H-M   'P 1'
#
loop_
_entity.id
_entity.type
_entity.pdbx_description
1 polymer ?
#
loop_
_entity_poly.entity_id
_entity_poly.type
_entity_poly.pdbx_seq_one_letter_code
_entity_poly.pdbx_strand_id
1 'polypeptide(L)'
;MDEKDFALYPYISGASAHVKSLGISLDRLVTSRAMESARIRGKERVMQAIEGELFKPSLSVSDEQKILLELLSYPFSRILVSCIDDSFLIRRYCLAEAVASYKLLKTTGFDFLEAFASDFSVYPDRSDSGFKLHFTSYIRMASSLKAIEWKLVNRKLHRGNVNVSKEEFSRLLQELIKERVEHNLPMPVNEELVQSCEPYLADIRELLEERKSTFGDSEFESVETDLFPPCITQAIANTQAGVNLAHSMRFAMTAFLLTIGMTVDDIMNLFTASPDFDIEKARYQIEHIAGSSGTHYKPPSCSTMQTYGNCYAPDDMCKKISHPLNYYSRKVWFRKRDAQKATGNAGPGKTSEE
;
A
#
# COMPACT_ATOMS: atom_id res chain seq x y z
N MET A 1 -29.56 -0.04 1.97
CA MET A 1 -28.51 -0.86 2.58
C MET A 1 -29.10 -1.53 3.79
N ASP A 2 -28.77 -2.80 4.01
CA ASP A 2 -29.27 -3.63 5.10
C ASP A 2 -28.14 -4.02 6.09
N GLU A 3 -28.43 -4.86 7.08
CA GLU A 3 -27.46 -5.30 8.08
C GLU A 3 -26.28 -6.08 7.47
N LYS A 4 -26.54 -6.84 6.40
CA LYS A 4 -25.50 -7.55 5.66
C LYS A 4 -24.53 -6.55 5.02
N ASP A 5 -25.06 -5.48 4.41
CA ASP A 5 -24.21 -4.42 3.87
C ASP A 5 -23.37 -3.76 4.97
N PHE A 6 -23.93 -3.55 6.16
CA PHE A 6 -23.20 -3.01 7.30
C PHE A 6 -22.05 -3.91 7.75
N ALA A 7 -22.22 -5.23 7.74
CA ALA A 7 -21.14 -6.17 8.03
C ALA A 7 -20.03 -6.15 6.96
N LEU A 8 -20.38 -6.03 5.69
CA LEU A 8 -19.41 -5.99 4.59
C LEU A 8 -18.66 -4.65 4.52
N TYR A 9 -19.35 -3.55 4.84
CA TYR A 9 -18.86 -2.17 4.79
C TYR A 9 -18.98 -1.46 6.15
N PRO A 10 -18.28 -1.93 7.20
CA PRO A 10 -18.52 -1.52 8.59
C PRO A 10 -18.08 -0.10 8.95
N TYR A 11 -17.49 0.63 8.01
CA TYR A 11 -17.00 2.00 8.14
C TYR A 11 -18.00 3.06 7.61
N ILE A 12 -19.12 2.64 7.03
CA ILE A 12 -20.19 3.56 6.61
C ILE A 12 -20.98 4.06 7.82
N SER A 13 -21.60 5.23 7.71
CA SER A 13 -22.32 5.85 8.83
C SER A 13 -23.46 4.97 9.36
N GLY A 14 -24.19 4.29 8.47
CA GLY A 14 -25.25 3.35 8.81
C GLY A 14 -24.77 2.17 9.66
N ALA A 15 -23.58 1.62 9.37
CA ALA A 15 -23.00 0.53 10.17
C ALA A 15 -22.63 1.01 11.58
N SER A 16 -22.04 2.21 11.71
CA SER A 16 -21.72 2.79 13.02
C SER A 16 -22.99 3.06 13.84
N ALA A 17 -24.05 3.57 13.22
CA ALA A 17 -25.34 3.80 13.87
C ALA A 17 -25.98 2.47 14.34
N HIS A 18 -25.91 1.43 13.50
CA HIS A 18 -26.42 0.11 13.84
C HIS A 18 -25.63 -0.51 15.00
N VAL A 19 -24.29 -0.48 14.99
CA VAL A 19 -23.47 -0.95 16.13
C VAL A 19 -23.82 -0.22 17.43
N LYS A 20 -24.04 1.09 17.38
CA LYS A 20 -24.50 1.86 18.55
C LYS A 20 -25.87 1.41 19.05
N SER A 21 -26.80 1.10 18.15
CA SER A 21 -28.14 0.63 18.50
C SER A 21 -28.16 -0.75 19.17
N LEU A 22 -27.14 -1.60 18.93
CA LEU A 22 -27.01 -2.90 19.60
C LEU A 22 -26.67 -2.77 21.10
N GLY A 23 -26.22 -1.60 21.56
CA GLY A 23 -25.93 -1.35 22.98
C GLY A 23 -24.79 -2.22 23.54
N ILE A 24 -23.91 -2.75 22.68
CA ILE A 24 -22.77 -3.57 23.10
C ILE A 24 -21.66 -2.63 23.58
N SER A 25 -21.32 -2.74 24.87
CA SER A 25 -20.21 -1.97 25.44
C SER A 25 -18.86 -2.45 24.91
N LEU A 26 -17.88 -1.55 24.91
CA LEU A 26 -16.49 -1.88 24.57
C LEU A 26 -15.96 -3.00 25.46
N ASP A 27 -16.18 -2.91 26.77
CA ASP A 27 -15.78 -3.94 27.74
C ASP A 27 -16.36 -5.31 27.36
N ARG A 28 -17.66 -5.37 27.04
CA ARG A 28 -18.31 -6.63 26.63
C ARG A 28 -17.69 -7.20 25.35
N LEU A 29 -17.33 -6.37 24.38
CA LEU A 29 -16.67 -6.82 23.15
C LEU A 29 -15.31 -7.48 23.45
N VAL A 30 -14.57 -6.92 24.40
CA VAL A 30 -13.20 -7.35 24.70
C VAL A 30 -13.14 -8.54 25.65
N THR A 31 -14.00 -8.58 26.67
CA THR A 31 -13.90 -9.59 27.75
C THR A 31 -14.89 -10.74 27.60
N SER A 32 -16.06 -10.52 26.98
CA SER A 32 -17.12 -11.54 26.98
C SER A 32 -16.78 -12.74 26.10
N ARG A 33 -17.02 -13.95 26.63
CA ARG A 33 -16.91 -15.20 25.86
C ARG A 33 -17.84 -15.24 24.64
N ALA A 34 -19.02 -14.62 24.73
CA ALA A 34 -19.97 -14.55 23.61
C ALA A 34 -19.41 -13.77 22.40
N MET A 35 -18.41 -12.92 22.61
CA MET A 35 -17.80 -12.09 21.57
C MET A 35 -16.44 -12.64 21.10
N GLU A 36 -16.02 -13.80 21.59
CA GLU A 36 -14.73 -14.41 21.26
C GLU A 36 -14.55 -14.63 19.76
N SER A 37 -15.59 -15.12 19.07
CA SER A 37 -15.54 -15.35 17.62
C SER A 37 -15.38 -14.04 16.83
N ALA A 38 -15.98 -12.93 17.30
CA ALA A 38 -15.79 -11.61 16.68
C ALA A 38 -14.35 -11.11 16.91
N ARG A 39 -13.76 -11.38 18.09
CA ARG A 39 -12.37 -11.03 18.38
C ARG A 39 -11.36 -11.81 17.54
N ILE A 40 -11.56 -13.13 17.42
CA ILE A 40 -10.75 -13.99 16.55
C ILE A 40 -10.80 -13.49 15.11
N ARG A 41 -12.02 -13.27 14.58
CA ARG A 41 -12.19 -12.71 13.25
C ARG A 41 -11.53 -11.33 13.12
N GLY A 42 -11.61 -10.48 14.14
CA GLY A 42 -10.94 -9.18 14.16
C GLY A 42 -9.42 -9.29 14.04
N LYS A 43 -8.80 -10.22 14.78
CA LYS A 43 -7.37 -10.56 14.64
C LYS A 43 -7.05 -11.06 13.24
N GLU A 44 -7.85 -12.00 12.70
CA GLU A 44 -7.66 -12.52 11.34
C GLU A 44 -7.68 -11.42 10.28
N ARG A 45 -8.56 -10.41 10.40
CA ARG A 45 -8.56 -9.25 9.48
C ARG A 45 -7.23 -8.52 9.48
N VAL A 46 -6.63 -8.32 10.65
CA VAL A 46 -5.34 -7.64 10.80
C VAL A 46 -4.22 -8.48 10.19
N MET A 47 -4.18 -9.78 10.48
CA MET A 47 -3.18 -10.69 9.92
C MET A 47 -3.28 -10.77 8.38
N GLN A 48 -4.49 -10.95 7.85
CA GLN A 48 -4.77 -10.92 6.41
C GLN A 48 -4.30 -9.62 5.75
N ALA A 49 -4.47 -8.48 6.43
CA ALA A 49 -3.97 -7.21 5.93
C ALA A 49 -2.44 -7.12 5.86
N ILE A 50 -1.72 -7.73 6.81
CA ILE A 50 -0.25 -7.80 6.80
C ILE A 50 0.24 -8.67 5.63
N GLU A 51 -0.42 -9.82 5.42
CA GLU A 51 -0.15 -10.73 4.32
C GLU A 51 -0.45 -10.08 2.95
N GLY A 52 -1.41 -9.17 2.91
CA GLY A 52 -1.71 -8.30 1.77
C GLY A 52 -3.02 -8.62 1.06
N GLU A 53 -3.80 -9.56 1.57
CA GLU A 53 -5.12 -9.88 1.04
C GLU A 53 -6.13 -10.14 2.15
N LEU A 54 -7.14 -9.27 2.25
CA LEU A 54 -8.25 -9.40 3.18
C LEU A 54 -9.47 -9.99 2.46
N PHE A 55 -10.08 -10.99 3.10
CA PHE A 55 -11.27 -11.66 2.58
C PHE A 55 -12.52 -11.20 3.34
N LYS A 56 -13.56 -10.86 2.59
CA LYS A 56 -14.91 -10.59 3.11
C LYS A 56 -15.73 -11.87 2.97
N PRO A 57 -16.48 -12.30 4.00
CA PRO A 57 -17.28 -13.51 3.92
C PRO A 57 -18.44 -13.36 2.95
N SER A 58 -18.92 -14.49 2.42
CA SER A 58 -20.24 -14.55 1.79
C SER A 58 -21.30 -14.61 2.89
N LEU A 59 -22.21 -13.64 2.89
CA LEU A 59 -23.26 -13.50 3.89
C LEU A 59 -24.64 -13.60 3.24
N SER A 60 -25.52 -14.39 3.85
CA SER A 60 -26.96 -14.34 3.59
C SER A 60 -27.65 -13.39 4.58
N VAL A 61 -28.79 -12.82 4.20
CA VAL A 61 -29.63 -12.01 5.10
C VAL A 61 -30.11 -12.82 6.31
N SER A 62 -30.22 -14.14 6.16
CA SER A 62 -30.60 -15.06 7.24
C SER A 62 -29.45 -15.41 8.21
N ASP A 63 -28.20 -15.02 7.92
CA ASP A 63 -27.03 -15.37 8.73
C ASP A 63 -26.79 -14.35 9.87
N GLU A 64 -27.80 -14.06 10.70
CA GLU A 64 -27.75 -13.00 11.74
C GLU A 64 -26.49 -13.08 12.62
N GLN A 65 -26.13 -14.28 13.08
CA GLN A 65 -24.93 -14.49 13.91
C GLN A 65 -23.63 -14.17 13.15
N LYS A 66 -23.52 -14.52 11.86
CA LYS A 66 -22.32 -14.22 11.07
C LYS A 66 -22.25 -12.74 10.72
N ILE A 67 -23.40 -12.11 10.46
CA ILE A 67 -23.51 -10.67 10.24
C ILE A 67 -23.00 -9.93 11.48
N LEU A 68 -23.52 -10.28 12.66
CA LEU A 68 -23.11 -9.68 13.93
C LEU A 68 -21.61 -9.89 14.20
N LEU A 69 -21.11 -11.11 14.00
CA LEU A 69 -19.70 -11.44 14.16
C LEU A 69 -18.82 -10.60 13.24
N GLU A 70 -19.13 -10.54 11.94
CA GLU A 70 -18.35 -9.79 10.95
C GLU A 70 -18.42 -8.29 11.24
N LEU A 71 -19.58 -7.77 11.61
CA LEU A 71 -19.79 -6.38 11.99
C LEU A 71 -18.93 -5.98 13.21
N LEU A 72 -18.93 -6.80 14.27
CA LEU A 72 -18.16 -6.55 15.50
C LEU A 72 -16.66 -6.84 15.36
N SER A 73 -16.27 -7.66 14.38
CA SER A 73 -14.86 -7.91 14.10
C SER A 73 -14.11 -6.65 13.65
N TYR A 74 -14.81 -5.72 12.98
CA TYR A 74 -14.23 -4.48 12.50
C TYR A 74 -13.78 -3.54 13.64
N PRO A 75 -14.64 -3.12 14.59
CA PRO A 75 -14.19 -2.29 15.70
C PRO A 75 -13.10 -2.98 16.53
N PHE A 76 -13.16 -4.31 16.73
CA PHE A 76 -12.09 -5.02 17.41
C PHE A 76 -10.76 -4.97 16.66
N SER A 77 -10.76 -5.19 15.34
CA SER A 77 -9.54 -5.07 14.52
C SER A 77 -8.93 -3.66 14.58
N ARG A 78 -9.75 -2.59 14.63
CA ARG A 78 -9.27 -1.21 14.82
C ARG A 78 -8.61 -1.00 16.17
N ILE A 79 -9.14 -1.62 17.24
CA ILE A 79 -8.52 -1.61 18.57
C ILE A 79 -7.14 -2.26 18.49
N LEU A 80 -7.03 -3.46 17.92
CA LEU A 80 -5.75 -4.17 17.80
C LEU A 80 -4.70 -3.36 17.03
N VAL A 81 -5.09 -2.78 15.88
CA VAL A 81 -4.21 -1.91 15.08
C VAL A 81 -3.75 -0.69 15.88
N SER A 82 -4.63 -0.11 16.71
CA SER A 82 -4.31 1.07 17.53
C SER A 82 -3.49 0.73 18.78
N CYS A 83 -3.64 -0.48 19.35
CA CYS A 83 -2.80 -0.96 20.44
C CYS A 83 -1.34 -1.21 20.01
N ILE A 84 -1.12 -1.56 18.74
CA ILE A 84 0.24 -1.73 18.18
C ILE A 84 0.84 -0.39 17.78
N ASP A 85 0.01 0.53 17.29
CA ASP A 85 0.40 1.87 16.83
C ASP A 85 1.61 1.86 15.86
N ASP A 86 1.59 0.94 14.90
CA ASP A 86 2.59 0.87 13.86
C ASP A 86 2.08 1.50 12.55
N SER A 87 2.79 2.54 12.08
CA SER A 87 2.43 3.28 10.87
C SER A 87 2.37 2.41 9.61
N PHE A 88 3.18 1.35 9.50
CA PHE A 88 3.13 0.44 8.36
C PHE A 88 1.90 -0.46 8.44
N LEU A 89 1.61 -1.01 9.62
CA LEU A 89 0.41 -1.80 9.87
C LEU A 89 -0.86 -1.01 9.59
N ILE A 90 -0.99 0.21 10.12
CA ILE A 90 -2.16 1.08 9.90
C ILE A 90 -2.40 1.27 8.41
N ARG A 91 -1.37 1.65 7.65
CA ARG A 91 -1.47 1.84 6.19
C ARG A 91 -1.86 0.57 5.45
N ARG A 92 -1.30 -0.58 5.82
CA ARG A 92 -1.62 -1.89 5.22
C ARG A 92 -3.06 -2.27 5.50
N TYR A 93 -3.51 -2.17 6.75
CA TYR A 93 -4.87 -2.46 7.18
C TYR A 93 -5.89 -1.61 6.44
N CYS A 94 -5.71 -0.29 6.40
CA CYS A 94 -6.63 0.61 5.69
C CYS A 94 -6.72 0.29 4.20
N LEU A 95 -5.58 0.00 3.55
CA LEU A 95 -5.55 -0.38 2.14
C LEU A 95 -6.24 -1.73 1.90
N ALA A 96 -5.98 -2.73 2.76
CA ALA A 96 -6.56 -4.07 2.61
C ALA A 96 -8.09 -4.04 2.74
N GLU A 97 -8.63 -3.32 3.74
CA GLU A 97 -10.07 -3.10 3.89
C GLU A 97 -10.69 -2.43 2.66
N ALA A 98 -10.03 -1.40 2.14
CA ALA A 98 -10.48 -0.68 0.95
C ALA A 98 -10.46 -1.58 -0.30
N VAL A 99 -9.39 -2.32 -0.53
CA VAL A 99 -9.25 -3.25 -1.67
C VAL A 99 -10.29 -4.37 -1.61
N ALA A 100 -10.50 -4.96 -0.43
CA ALA A 100 -11.52 -6.00 -0.24
C ALA A 100 -12.93 -5.46 -0.54
N SER A 101 -13.21 -4.24 -0.12
CA SER A 101 -14.48 -3.56 -0.41
C SER A 101 -14.65 -3.25 -1.89
N TYR A 102 -13.60 -2.75 -2.55
CA TYR A 102 -13.58 -2.51 -4.00
C TYR A 102 -13.94 -3.76 -4.80
N LYS A 103 -13.37 -4.93 -4.45
CA LYS A 103 -13.68 -6.21 -5.11
C LYS A 103 -15.19 -6.52 -5.10
N LEU A 104 -15.88 -6.22 -4.00
CA LEU A 104 -17.33 -6.38 -3.89
C LEU A 104 -18.07 -5.29 -4.66
N LEU A 105 -17.70 -4.02 -4.51
CA LEU A 105 -18.36 -2.89 -5.18
C LEU A 105 -18.42 -3.05 -6.70
N LYS A 106 -17.36 -3.61 -7.32
CA LYS A 106 -17.34 -3.87 -8.77
C LYS A 106 -18.50 -4.72 -9.26
N THR A 107 -18.98 -5.66 -8.44
CA THR A 107 -20.06 -6.58 -8.81
C THR A 107 -21.45 -6.09 -8.40
N THR A 108 -21.55 -5.05 -7.56
CA THR A 108 -22.84 -4.47 -7.10
C THR A 108 -23.59 -3.69 -8.18
N GLY A 109 -24.91 -3.48 -8.02
CA GLY A 109 -25.73 -2.70 -8.96
C GLY A 109 -25.49 -1.19 -8.91
N PHE A 110 -25.99 -0.46 -9.92
CA PHE A 110 -25.87 1.01 -9.97
C PHE A 110 -26.57 1.70 -8.79
N ASP A 111 -27.78 1.26 -8.42
CA ASP A 111 -28.53 1.82 -7.29
C ASP A 111 -27.76 1.70 -5.98
N PHE A 112 -27.07 0.58 -5.78
CA PHE A 112 -26.25 0.35 -4.60
C PHE A 112 -25.06 1.31 -4.57
N LEU A 113 -24.34 1.47 -5.68
CA LEU A 113 -23.18 2.35 -5.77
C LEU A 113 -23.54 3.83 -5.52
N GLU A 114 -24.71 4.28 -5.98
CA GLU A 114 -25.22 5.64 -5.71
C GLU A 114 -25.53 5.84 -4.23
N ALA A 115 -26.29 4.91 -3.65
CA ALA A 115 -26.63 4.94 -2.23
C ALA A 115 -25.36 4.90 -1.36
N PHE A 116 -24.40 4.05 -1.71
CA PHE A 116 -23.12 3.93 -1.02
C PHE A 116 -22.28 5.21 -1.14
N ALA A 117 -22.20 5.81 -2.32
CA ALA A 117 -21.46 7.04 -2.56
C ALA A 117 -22.00 8.24 -1.75
N SER A 118 -23.31 8.25 -1.47
CA SER A 118 -23.94 9.30 -0.67
C SER A 118 -23.38 9.38 0.76
N ASP A 119 -22.92 8.25 1.35
CA ASP A 119 -22.26 8.21 2.67
C ASP A 119 -20.94 9.00 2.70
N PHE A 120 -20.35 9.20 1.52
CA PHE A 120 -19.13 9.98 1.31
C PHE A 120 -19.40 11.36 0.69
N SER A 121 -20.66 11.82 0.71
CA SER A 121 -21.08 13.09 0.10
C SER A 121 -20.66 13.18 -1.38
N VAL A 122 -20.88 12.09 -2.12
CA VAL A 122 -20.72 12.02 -3.57
C VAL A 122 -22.07 11.67 -4.18
N TYR A 123 -22.55 12.53 -5.08
CA TYR A 123 -23.85 12.39 -5.75
C TYR A 123 -23.60 12.32 -7.26
N PRO A 124 -23.35 11.12 -7.81
CA PRO A 124 -23.13 10.96 -9.25
C PRO A 124 -24.45 10.94 -10.03
N ASP A 125 -24.43 11.38 -11.28
CA ASP A 125 -25.55 11.13 -12.21
C ASP A 125 -25.28 9.85 -13.02
N ARG A 126 -26.34 9.10 -13.36
CA ARG A 126 -26.19 7.92 -14.23
C ARG A 126 -25.75 8.28 -15.65
N SER A 127 -24.98 7.37 -16.23
CA SER A 127 -24.75 7.31 -17.68
C SER A 127 -24.87 5.86 -18.17
N ASP A 128 -24.93 5.67 -19.48
CA ASP A 128 -25.20 4.37 -20.10
C ASP A 128 -24.20 3.26 -19.68
N SER A 129 -22.96 3.63 -19.33
CA SER A 129 -21.88 2.69 -19.00
C SER A 129 -21.23 2.95 -17.63
N GLY A 130 -21.80 3.84 -16.81
CA GLY A 130 -21.17 4.28 -15.57
C GLY A 130 -21.83 5.50 -14.95
N PHE A 131 -21.02 6.48 -14.58
CA PHE A 131 -21.44 7.66 -13.84
C PHE A 131 -20.83 8.94 -14.39
N LYS A 132 -21.54 10.05 -14.19
CA LYS A 132 -21.04 11.41 -14.37
C LYS A 132 -20.74 11.99 -12.99
N LEU A 133 -19.51 12.46 -12.82
CA LEU A 133 -19.06 13.10 -11.60
C LEU A 133 -18.75 14.56 -11.88
N HIS A 134 -19.27 15.47 -11.05
CA HIS A 134 -18.79 16.84 -11.05
C HIS A 134 -17.27 16.85 -10.82
N PHE A 135 -16.53 17.70 -11.54
CA PHE A 135 -15.07 17.66 -11.56
C PHE A 135 -14.44 17.82 -10.16
N THR A 136 -15.10 18.55 -9.25
CA THR A 136 -14.63 18.70 -7.86
C THR A 136 -14.66 17.38 -7.10
N SER A 137 -15.75 16.61 -7.22
CA SER A 137 -15.86 15.27 -6.65
C SER A 137 -14.82 14.34 -7.26
N TYR A 138 -14.65 14.39 -8.58
CA TYR A 138 -13.64 13.60 -9.28
C TYR A 138 -12.22 13.90 -8.77
N ILE A 139 -11.80 15.17 -8.71
CA ILE A 139 -10.47 15.56 -8.21
C ILE A 139 -10.27 15.08 -6.77
N ARG A 140 -11.26 15.28 -5.89
CA ARG A 140 -11.19 14.84 -4.48
C ARG A 140 -10.91 13.34 -4.41
N MET A 141 -11.70 12.55 -5.12
CA MET A 141 -11.59 11.08 -5.12
C MET A 141 -10.32 10.56 -5.80
N ALA A 142 -9.85 11.25 -6.84
CA ALA A 142 -8.68 10.84 -7.62
C ALA A 142 -7.35 11.39 -7.06
N SER A 143 -7.37 12.22 -6.02
CA SER A 143 -6.20 12.98 -5.54
C SER A 143 -4.99 12.11 -5.17
N SER A 144 -5.22 10.91 -4.62
CA SER A 144 -4.19 9.94 -4.24
C SER A 144 -3.76 9.03 -5.40
N LEU A 145 -4.50 9.01 -6.51
CA LEU A 145 -4.26 8.15 -7.66
C LEU A 145 -3.22 8.77 -8.59
N LYS A 146 -1.98 8.28 -8.48
CA LYS A 146 -0.83 8.86 -9.19
C LYS A 146 -0.74 8.50 -10.68
N ALA A 147 -1.46 7.47 -11.12
CA ALA A 147 -1.38 7.00 -12.49
C ALA A 147 -2.02 8.02 -13.45
N ILE A 148 -1.42 8.18 -14.63
CA ILE A 148 -1.67 9.32 -15.52
C ILE A 148 -3.12 9.38 -16.00
N GLU A 149 -3.78 8.24 -16.14
CA GLU A 149 -5.17 8.07 -16.52
C GLU A 149 -6.17 8.69 -15.54
N TRP A 150 -5.76 8.90 -14.28
CA TRP A 150 -6.59 9.54 -13.25
C TRP A 150 -6.45 11.06 -13.22
N LYS A 151 -5.40 11.63 -13.83
CA LYS A 151 -5.20 13.07 -13.86
C LYS A 151 -6.31 13.73 -14.66
N LEU A 152 -6.97 14.75 -14.08
CA LEU A 152 -8.10 15.45 -14.72
C LEU A 152 -7.76 15.97 -16.12
N VAL A 153 -6.53 16.43 -16.34
CA VAL A 153 -6.05 16.91 -17.65
C VAL A 153 -6.16 15.86 -18.77
N ASN A 154 -6.21 14.57 -18.42
CA ASN A 154 -6.34 13.46 -19.36
C ASN A 154 -7.77 12.91 -19.43
N ARG A 155 -8.74 13.58 -18.80
CA ARG A 155 -10.15 13.17 -18.80
C ARG A 155 -10.99 14.08 -19.69
N LYS A 156 -12.02 13.52 -20.30
CA LYS A 156 -13.03 14.30 -21.04
C LYS A 156 -13.96 14.98 -20.03
N LEU A 157 -13.91 16.31 -20.00
CA LEU A 157 -14.80 17.15 -19.20
C LEU A 157 -15.91 17.73 -20.09
N HIS A 158 -17.17 17.52 -19.72
CA HIS A 158 -18.32 18.08 -20.43
C HIS A 158 -19.30 18.68 -19.45
N ARG A 159 -19.60 19.99 -19.60
CA ARG A 159 -20.50 20.76 -18.70
C ARG A 159 -20.18 20.53 -17.22
N GLY A 160 -18.90 20.64 -16.85
CA GLY A 160 -18.43 20.46 -15.47
C GLY A 160 -18.36 19.01 -14.98
N ASN A 161 -18.69 18.02 -15.81
CA ASN A 161 -18.75 16.61 -15.42
C ASN A 161 -17.73 15.75 -16.16
N VAL A 162 -17.17 14.77 -15.44
CA VAL A 162 -16.28 13.73 -15.94
C VAL A 162 -17.06 12.43 -16.00
N ASN A 163 -17.07 11.78 -17.17
CA ASN A 163 -17.62 10.44 -17.31
C ASN A 163 -16.62 9.41 -16.76
N VAL A 164 -17.10 8.50 -15.94
CA VAL A 164 -16.34 7.37 -15.40
C VAL A 164 -17.12 6.08 -15.62
N SER A 165 -16.44 4.99 -15.95
CA SER A 165 -17.08 3.67 -15.99
C SER A 165 -17.50 3.24 -14.59
N LYS A 166 -18.36 2.21 -14.49
CA LYS A 166 -18.70 1.60 -13.19
C LYS A 166 -17.46 1.13 -12.43
N GLU A 167 -16.51 0.50 -13.13
CA GLU A 167 -15.26 0.02 -12.53
C GLU A 167 -14.37 1.18 -12.04
N GLU A 168 -14.25 2.24 -12.84
CA GLU A 168 -13.53 3.44 -12.43
C GLU A 168 -14.19 4.09 -11.21
N PHE A 169 -15.52 4.13 -11.15
CA PHE A 169 -16.25 4.67 -10.01
C PHE A 169 -16.03 3.84 -8.74
N SER A 170 -16.09 2.50 -8.83
CA SER A 170 -15.73 1.63 -7.70
C SER A 170 -14.28 1.85 -7.24
N ARG A 171 -13.35 2.08 -8.18
CA ARG A 171 -11.95 2.37 -7.85
C ARG A 171 -11.77 3.73 -7.16
N LEU A 172 -12.56 4.73 -7.54
CA LEU A 172 -12.60 6.04 -6.88
C LEU A 172 -13.19 5.94 -5.46
N LEU A 173 -14.27 5.17 -5.29
CA LEU A 173 -14.86 4.89 -3.97
C LEU A 173 -13.86 4.20 -3.03
N GLN A 174 -12.98 3.34 -3.56
CA GLN A 174 -11.93 2.71 -2.77
C GLN A 174 -11.04 3.73 -2.03
N GLU A 175 -10.72 4.87 -2.65
CA GLU A 175 -9.90 5.91 -1.99
C GLU A 175 -10.65 6.58 -0.84
N LEU A 176 -11.95 6.87 -1.04
CA LEU A 176 -12.79 7.41 0.03
C LEU A 176 -12.98 6.43 1.18
N ILE A 177 -13.10 5.13 0.88
CA ILE A 177 -13.15 4.07 1.88
C ILE A 177 -11.85 4.04 2.68
N LYS A 178 -10.71 4.06 1.98
CA LYS A 178 -9.39 4.05 2.63
C LYS A 178 -9.27 5.24 3.60
N GLU A 179 -9.61 6.44 3.16
CA GLU A 179 -9.61 7.65 3.99
C GLU A 179 -10.53 7.51 5.21
N ARG A 180 -11.75 6.99 5.02
CA ARG A 180 -12.70 6.76 6.11
C ARG A 180 -12.22 5.70 7.12
N VAL A 181 -11.55 4.64 6.65
CA VAL A 181 -10.98 3.62 7.54
C VAL A 181 -9.78 4.19 8.30
N GLU A 182 -8.93 4.97 7.64
CA GLU A 182 -7.75 5.63 8.23
C GLU A 182 -8.12 6.73 9.23
N HIS A 183 -9.28 7.37 9.05
CA HIS A 183 -9.78 8.38 9.96
C HIS A 183 -9.85 7.85 11.41
N ASN A 184 -9.27 8.61 12.35
CA ASN A 184 -9.12 8.25 13.77
C ASN A 184 -8.32 6.95 14.02
N LEU A 185 -7.37 6.58 13.15
CA LEU A 185 -6.33 5.60 13.47
C LEU A 185 -4.96 6.30 13.60
N PRO A 186 -4.16 5.99 14.63
CA PRO A 186 -4.52 5.18 15.79
C PRO A 186 -5.61 5.88 16.63
N MET A 187 -6.51 5.10 17.23
CA MET A 187 -7.46 5.64 18.22
C MET A 187 -6.84 5.62 19.62
N PRO A 188 -7.21 6.55 20.51
CA PRO A 188 -6.78 6.49 21.91
C PRO A 188 -7.22 5.17 22.56
N VAL A 189 -6.25 4.43 23.10
CA VAL A 189 -6.46 3.18 23.85
C VAL A 189 -5.82 3.33 25.23
N ASN A 190 -6.50 2.86 26.28
CA ASN A 190 -5.95 2.87 27.64
C ASN A 190 -5.16 1.58 27.91
N GLU A 191 -4.34 1.59 28.97
CA GLU A 191 -3.49 0.44 29.33
C GLU A 191 -4.30 -0.83 29.61
N GLU A 192 -5.47 -0.71 30.26
CA GLU A 192 -6.37 -1.85 30.55
C GLU A 192 -6.84 -2.55 29.27
N LEU A 193 -7.15 -1.78 28.22
CA LEU A 193 -7.56 -2.32 26.92
C LEU A 193 -6.38 -3.00 26.21
N VAL A 194 -5.19 -2.39 26.25
CA VAL A 194 -3.97 -2.99 25.70
C VAL A 194 -3.70 -4.35 26.36
N GLN A 195 -3.75 -4.41 27.70
CA GLN A 195 -3.53 -5.65 28.45
C GLN A 195 -4.57 -6.72 28.10
N SER A 196 -5.84 -6.32 27.93
CA SER A 196 -6.91 -7.24 27.54
C SER A 196 -6.76 -7.77 26.11
N CYS A 197 -6.11 -7.00 25.23
CA CYS A 197 -5.85 -7.38 23.85
C CYS A 197 -4.55 -8.16 23.66
N GLU A 198 -3.64 -8.18 24.64
CA GLU A 198 -2.30 -8.77 24.56
C GLU A 198 -2.26 -10.20 23.97
N PRO A 199 -3.20 -11.12 24.30
CA PRO A 199 -3.23 -12.47 23.69
C PRO A 199 -3.37 -12.48 22.17
N TYR A 200 -3.89 -11.40 21.58
CA TYR A 200 -4.04 -11.23 20.13
C TYR A 200 -2.86 -10.47 19.52
N LEU A 201 -2.17 -9.63 20.30
CA LEU A 201 -1.12 -8.74 19.80
C LEU A 201 0.18 -9.48 19.51
N ALA A 202 0.50 -10.54 20.27
CA ALA A 202 1.74 -11.31 20.10
C ALA A 202 1.91 -11.81 18.65
N ASP A 203 0.97 -12.59 18.14
CA ASP A 203 1.02 -13.14 16.77
C ASP A 203 1.02 -12.03 15.70
N ILE A 204 0.33 -10.91 15.94
CA ILE A 204 0.30 -9.80 14.99
C ILE A 204 1.67 -9.12 14.94
N ARG A 205 2.32 -8.90 16.08
CA ARG A 205 3.67 -8.32 16.16
C ARG A 205 4.68 -9.24 15.49
N GLU A 206 4.63 -10.54 15.75
CA GLU A 206 5.51 -11.53 15.11
C GLU A 206 5.38 -11.50 13.59
N LEU A 207 4.14 -11.61 13.06
CA LEU A 207 3.89 -11.55 11.62
C LEU A 207 4.28 -10.20 11.01
N LEU A 208 4.07 -9.10 11.74
CA LEU A 208 4.46 -7.76 11.32
C LEU A 208 5.97 -7.64 11.18
N GLU A 209 6.75 -8.14 12.14
CA GLU A 209 8.21 -8.12 12.10
C GLU A 209 8.78 -9.07 11.03
N GLU A 210 8.19 -10.25 10.84
CA GLU A 210 8.53 -11.13 9.70
C GLU A 210 8.29 -10.41 8.36
N ARG A 211 7.14 -9.72 8.24
CA ARG A 211 6.81 -8.98 7.03
C ARG A 211 7.74 -7.78 6.85
N LYS A 212 8.03 -7.04 7.91
CA LYS A 212 8.96 -5.91 7.86
C LYS A 212 10.36 -6.38 7.53
N SER A 213 10.92 -7.42 8.14
CA SER A 213 12.25 -7.94 7.78
C SER A 213 12.34 -8.38 6.31
N THR A 214 11.25 -8.89 5.74
CA THR A 214 11.18 -9.19 4.29
C THR A 214 11.27 -7.93 3.41
N PHE A 215 10.87 -6.76 3.91
CA PHE A 215 10.74 -5.50 3.16
C PHE A 215 11.59 -4.32 3.69
N GLY A 216 12.23 -4.44 4.85
CA GLY A 216 12.39 -3.32 5.79
C GLY A 216 13.73 -3.22 6.50
N ASP A 217 14.55 -4.27 6.54
CA ASP A 217 15.97 -4.13 6.91
C ASP A 217 16.81 -4.66 5.78
N SER A 218 16.99 -3.79 4.79
CA SER A 218 18.08 -3.95 3.84
C SER A 218 19.23 -3.10 4.33
N GLU A 219 19.93 -3.57 5.37
CA GLU A 219 21.39 -3.44 5.36
C GLU A 219 21.85 -4.27 4.15
N PHE A 220 21.91 -3.63 2.98
CA PHE A 220 22.48 -4.23 1.79
C PHE A 220 23.99 -4.37 2.06
N GLU A 221 24.41 -5.49 2.63
CA GLU A 221 25.82 -5.80 2.90
C GLU A 221 26.69 -5.71 1.63
N SER A 222 26.08 -5.82 0.44
CA SER A 222 26.70 -5.51 -0.84
C SER A 222 25.67 -4.99 -1.85
N VAL A 223 26.01 -3.91 -2.56
CA VAL A 223 25.17 -3.37 -3.64
C VAL A 223 25.40 -4.16 -4.91
N GLU A 224 24.40 -4.95 -5.29
CA GLU A 224 24.46 -5.81 -6.46
C GLU A 224 23.81 -5.11 -7.67
N THR A 225 24.65 -4.66 -8.60
CA THR A 225 24.28 -3.75 -9.72
C THR A 225 23.41 -4.41 -10.80
N ASP A 226 23.44 -5.73 -10.89
CA ASP A 226 22.64 -6.55 -11.83
C ASP A 226 21.15 -6.60 -11.48
N LEU A 227 20.78 -6.17 -10.27
CA LEU A 227 19.39 -6.14 -9.81
C LEU A 227 18.71 -4.78 -9.93
N PHE A 228 19.41 -3.78 -10.46
CA PHE A 228 18.86 -2.44 -10.59
C PHE A 228 17.62 -2.41 -11.50
N PRO A 229 16.62 -1.57 -11.18
CA PRO A 229 15.49 -1.37 -12.07
C PRO A 229 15.96 -0.77 -13.40
N PRO A 230 15.31 -1.10 -14.54
CA PRO A 230 15.74 -0.68 -15.88
C PRO A 230 15.97 0.84 -16.01
N CYS A 231 15.14 1.64 -15.37
CA CYS A 231 15.27 3.10 -15.36
C CYS A 231 16.59 3.59 -14.73
N ILE A 232 17.07 2.94 -13.67
CA ILE A 232 18.34 3.29 -13.00
C ILE A 232 19.52 2.77 -13.80
N THR A 233 19.44 1.54 -14.31
CA THR A 233 20.46 0.96 -15.19
C THR A 233 20.72 1.85 -16.40
N GLN A 234 19.66 2.33 -17.05
CA GLN A 234 19.78 3.23 -18.19
C GLN A 234 20.37 4.59 -17.80
N ALA A 235 20.04 5.12 -16.61
CA ALA A 235 20.59 6.39 -16.14
C ALA A 235 22.10 6.31 -15.92
N ILE A 236 22.58 5.20 -15.33
CA ILE A 236 24.00 4.94 -15.14
C ILE A 236 24.69 4.82 -16.49
N ALA A 237 24.14 4.03 -17.41
CA ALA A 237 24.69 3.87 -18.76
C ALA A 237 24.80 5.21 -19.51
N ASN A 238 23.75 6.04 -19.45
CA ASN A 238 23.75 7.37 -20.06
C ASN A 238 24.82 8.27 -19.42
N THR A 239 24.96 8.25 -18.09
CA THR A 239 25.96 9.04 -17.36
C THR A 239 27.38 8.62 -17.75
N GLN A 240 27.65 7.31 -17.82
CA GLN A 240 28.93 6.75 -18.23
C GLN A 240 29.27 7.03 -19.71
N ALA A 241 28.25 7.12 -20.56
CA ALA A 241 28.39 7.53 -21.96
C ALA A 241 28.57 9.05 -22.14
N GLY A 242 28.69 9.82 -21.06
CA GLY A 242 28.83 11.28 -21.10
C GLY A 242 27.54 12.03 -21.45
N VAL A 243 26.39 11.36 -21.46
CA VAL A 243 25.08 12.00 -21.72
C VAL A 243 24.61 12.71 -20.47
N ASN A 244 24.35 14.02 -20.60
CA ASN A 244 23.86 14.82 -19.49
C ASN A 244 22.41 14.45 -19.13
N LEU A 245 22.21 13.91 -17.93
CA LEU A 245 20.88 13.56 -17.43
C LEU A 245 20.08 14.82 -17.05
N ALA A 246 18.76 14.74 -17.24
CA ALA A 246 17.83 15.72 -16.67
C ALA A 246 18.00 15.81 -15.14
N HIS A 247 17.80 17.00 -14.57
CA HIS A 247 17.98 17.24 -13.13
C HIS A 247 17.12 16.29 -12.27
N SER A 248 15.87 16.07 -12.67
CA SER A 248 14.95 15.12 -12.02
C SER A 248 15.49 13.68 -12.04
N MET A 249 16.18 13.28 -13.11
CA MET A 249 16.74 11.93 -13.23
C MET A 249 18.02 11.76 -12.41
N ARG A 250 18.87 12.78 -12.38
CA ARG A 250 20.06 12.81 -11.50
C ARG A 250 19.65 12.64 -10.04
N PHE A 251 18.69 13.44 -9.58
CA PHE A 251 18.15 13.31 -8.23
C PHE A 251 17.59 11.91 -7.96
N ALA A 252 16.77 11.38 -8.87
CA ALA A 252 16.15 10.07 -8.70
C ALA A 252 17.18 8.93 -8.61
N MET A 253 18.21 8.98 -9.46
CA MET A 253 19.30 8.02 -9.46
C MET A 253 20.12 8.11 -8.18
N THR A 254 20.59 9.30 -7.82
CA THR A 254 21.41 9.52 -6.62
C THR A 254 20.66 9.12 -5.34
N ALA A 255 19.41 9.53 -5.18
CA ALA A 255 18.60 9.16 -4.01
C ALA A 255 18.40 7.63 -3.91
N PHE A 256 18.22 6.95 -5.06
CA PHE A 256 18.09 5.49 -5.08
C PHE A 256 19.39 4.81 -4.66
N LEU A 257 20.53 5.18 -5.25
CA LEU A 257 21.83 4.57 -4.96
C LEU A 257 22.25 4.77 -3.51
N LEU A 258 22.01 5.95 -2.94
CA LEU A 258 22.25 6.22 -1.50
C LEU A 258 21.35 5.34 -0.62
N THR A 259 20.06 5.23 -0.96
CA THR A 259 19.10 4.45 -0.15
C THR A 259 19.43 2.95 -0.15
N ILE A 260 20.03 2.43 -1.22
CA ILE A 260 20.46 1.02 -1.28
C ILE A 260 21.86 0.78 -0.69
N GLY A 261 22.51 1.80 -0.11
CA GLY A 261 23.77 1.66 0.60
C GLY A 261 25.04 1.96 -0.21
N MET A 262 24.95 2.58 -1.40
CA MET A 262 26.16 3.06 -2.08
C MET A 262 26.71 4.31 -1.39
N THR A 263 28.04 4.39 -1.29
CA THR A 263 28.70 5.56 -0.69
C THR A 263 28.69 6.76 -1.64
N VAL A 264 28.87 7.97 -1.08
CA VAL A 264 29.00 9.21 -1.86
C VAL A 264 30.14 9.08 -2.88
N ASP A 265 31.27 8.50 -2.48
CA ASP A 265 32.44 8.36 -3.35
C ASP A 265 32.19 7.34 -4.48
N ASP A 266 31.48 6.24 -4.22
CA ASP A 266 31.09 5.28 -5.28
C ASP A 266 30.14 5.92 -6.30
N ILE A 267 29.19 6.73 -5.82
CA ILE A 267 28.27 7.47 -6.69
C ILE A 267 29.02 8.51 -7.50
N MET A 268 29.96 9.25 -6.89
CA MET A 268 30.83 10.22 -7.58
C MET A 268 31.61 9.56 -8.72
N ASN A 269 32.15 8.35 -8.49
CA ASN A 269 32.89 7.60 -9.50
C ASN A 269 32.04 7.30 -10.76
N LEU A 270 30.72 7.14 -10.63
CA LEU A 270 29.81 6.94 -11.77
C LEU A 270 29.67 8.19 -12.67
N PHE A 271 29.94 9.39 -12.16
CA PHE A 271 29.79 10.64 -12.90
C PHE A 271 31.08 11.16 -13.56
N THR A 272 32.24 10.61 -13.19
CA THR A 272 33.58 11.07 -13.64
C THR A 272 33.83 10.93 -15.15
N ALA A 273 32.99 10.20 -15.87
CA ALA A 273 33.09 10.03 -17.33
C ALA A 273 32.48 11.18 -18.15
N SER A 274 31.81 12.15 -17.50
CA SER A 274 31.19 13.28 -18.20
C SER A 274 32.17 14.45 -18.39
N PRO A 275 32.37 14.97 -19.63
CA PRO A 275 33.41 15.95 -19.94
C PRO A 275 33.17 17.38 -19.38
N ASP A 276 31.95 17.71 -18.95
CA ASP A 276 31.58 19.03 -18.37
C ASP A 276 31.40 19.00 -16.83
N PHE A 277 32.02 18.03 -16.15
CA PHE A 277 31.70 17.72 -14.75
C PHE A 277 32.44 18.60 -13.74
N ASP A 278 31.70 19.52 -13.11
CA ASP A 278 32.13 20.27 -11.92
C ASP A 278 32.03 19.37 -10.67
N ILE A 279 33.17 18.76 -10.32
CA ILE A 279 33.32 17.77 -9.24
C ILE A 279 32.83 18.32 -7.88
N GLU A 280 33.09 19.60 -7.59
CA GLU A 280 32.72 20.21 -6.31
C GLU A 280 31.21 20.41 -6.19
N LYS A 281 30.55 20.88 -7.26
CA LYS A 281 29.10 21.04 -7.27
C LYS A 281 28.35 19.71 -7.23
N ALA A 282 28.86 18.69 -7.91
CA ALA A 282 28.23 17.38 -7.93
C ALA A 282 28.34 16.67 -6.57
N ARG A 283 29.51 16.75 -5.92
CA ARG A 283 29.72 16.24 -4.56
C ARG A 283 28.75 16.91 -3.59
N TYR A 284 28.63 18.24 -3.63
CA TYR A 284 27.67 18.97 -2.79
C TYR A 284 26.22 18.51 -3.00
N GLN A 285 25.79 18.31 -4.25
CA GLN A 285 24.44 17.82 -4.55
C GLN A 285 24.20 16.41 -4.00
N ILE A 286 25.17 15.51 -4.13
CA ILE A 286 25.06 14.14 -3.63
C ILE A 286 25.05 14.11 -2.10
N GLU A 287 25.93 14.87 -1.44
CA GLU A 287 25.99 14.99 0.01
C GLU A 287 24.71 15.60 0.59
N HIS A 288 24.13 16.60 -0.08
CA HIS A 288 22.85 17.19 0.31
C HIS A 288 21.71 16.16 0.24
N ILE A 289 21.69 15.32 -0.79
CA ILE A 289 20.71 14.24 -0.94
C ILE A 289 20.93 13.15 0.12
N ALA A 290 22.18 12.88 0.49
CA ALA A 290 22.57 11.95 1.55
C ALA A 290 22.19 12.41 2.97
N GLY A 291 21.77 13.67 3.12
CA GLY A 291 21.24 14.21 4.36
C GLY A 291 22.27 14.92 5.24
N SER A 292 23.36 15.45 4.67
CA SER A 292 24.29 16.36 5.38
C SER A 292 23.61 17.63 5.93
N SER A 293 22.39 17.93 5.48
CA SER A 293 21.50 19.01 5.95
C SER A 293 20.39 18.56 6.91
N GLY A 294 20.37 17.28 7.34
CA GLY A 294 19.39 16.74 8.30
C GLY A 294 18.15 16.07 7.70
N THR A 295 18.00 16.03 6.36
CA THR A 295 16.89 15.33 5.68
C THR A 295 17.42 14.26 4.72
N HIS A 296 17.09 12.99 4.94
CA HIS A 296 17.46 11.91 4.02
C HIS A 296 16.39 11.78 2.91
N TYR A 297 16.77 12.10 1.67
CA TYR A 297 15.83 12.14 0.55
C TYR A 297 15.60 10.74 -0.04
N LYS A 298 14.33 10.31 -0.10
CA LYS A 298 13.96 9.06 -0.76
C LYS A 298 13.79 9.25 -2.27
N PRO A 299 14.12 8.23 -3.09
CA PRO A 299 13.92 8.32 -4.53
C PRO A 299 12.42 8.41 -4.88
N PRO A 300 12.07 9.03 -6.01
CA PRO A 300 10.68 9.17 -6.44
C PRO A 300 10.02 7.83 -6.81
N SER A 301 8.69 7.75 -6.65
CA SER A 301 7.89 6.56 -7.03
C SER A 301 7.88 6.31 -8.54
N CYS A 302 7.55 5.09 -8.98
CA CYS A 302 7.47 4.74 -10.41
C CYS A 302 6.53 5.68 -11.19
N SER A 303 5.38 6.05 -10.61
CA SER A 303 4.45 7.02 -11.21
C SER A 303 5.03 8.43 -11.35
N THR A 304 5.87 8.84 -10.39
CA THR A 304 6.58 10.13 -10.45
C THR A 304 7.67 10.08 -11.51
N MET A 305 8.41 8.96 -11.57
CA MET A 305 9.40 8.70 -12.62
C MET A 305 8.75 8.76 -14.02
N GLN A 306 7.60 8.13 -14.21
CA GLN A 306 6.85 8.22 -15.46
C GLN A 306 6.42 9.64 -15.79
N THR A 307 5.92 10.39 -14.79
CA THR A 307 5.50 11.79 -14.98
C THR A 307 6.65 12.68 -15.43
N TYR A 308 7.86 12.45 -14.91
CA TYR A 308 9.05 13.22 -15.28
C TYR A 308 9.78 12.70 -16.51
N GLY A 309 9.28 11.65 -17.18
CA GLY A 309 9.95 11.05 -18.34
C GLY A 309 11.21 10.24 -18.00
N ASN A 310 11.35 9.87 -16.72
CA ASN A 310 12.50 9.17 -16.14
C ASN A 310 12.36 7.63 -16.17
N CYS A 311 11.22 7.10 -16.62
CA CYS A 311 10.96 5.66 -16.70
C CYS A 311 11.39 5.10 -18.05
N TYR A 312 12.57 4.49 -18.11
CA TYR A 312 13.11 3.87 -19.32
C TYR A 312 12.96 2.35 -19.34
N ALA A 313 12.65 1.81 -20.52
CA ALA A 313 12.59 0.37 -20.81
C ALA A 313 11.92 -0.50 -19.71
N PRO A 314 10.66 -0.21 -19.32
CA PRO A 314 10.01 -0.95 -18.24
C PRO A 314 9.82 -2.42 -18.61
N ASP A 315 10.23 -3.32 -17.72
CA ASP A 315 10.05 -4.76 -17.87
C ASP A 315 8.74 -5.26 -17.21
N ASP A 316 8.51 -6.57 -17.22
CA ASP A 316 7.32 -7.17 -16.62
C ASP A 316 7.24 -7.03 -15.10
N MET A 317 8.38 -6.85 -14.41
CA MET A 317 8.40 -6.58 -12.99
C MET A 317 8.00 -5.14 -12.70
N CYS A 318 8.41 -4.17 -13.54
CA CYS A 318 7.99 -2.78 -13.45
C CYS A 318 6.46 -2.61 -13.43
N LYS A 319 5.72 -3.46 -14.15
CA LYS A 319 4.24 -3.46 -14.18
C LYS A 319 3.60 -3.86 -12.85
N LYS A 320 4.34 -4.54 -11.96
CA LYS A 320 3.85 -5.14 -10.71
C LYS A 320 4.34 -4.42 -9.45
N ILE A 321 5.03 -3.30 -9.60
CA ILE A 321 5.61 -2.52 -8.50
C ILE A 321 5.23 -1.05 -8.61
N SER A 322 5.32 -0.34 -7.50
CA SER A 322 5.01 1.10 -7.40
C SER A 322 6.23 1.99 -7.13
N HIS A 323 7.41 1.39 -6.87
CA HIS A 323 8.61 2.11 -6.43
C HIS A 323 9.91 1.43 -6.89
N PRO A 324 10.95 2.17 -7.32
CA PRO A 324 12.25 1.60 -7.70
C PRO A 324 12.90 0.74 -6.61
N LEU A 325 12.82 1.17 -5.35
CA LEU A 325 13.31 0.35 -4.21
C LEU A 325 12.58 -1.00 -4.10
N ASN A 326 11.26 -1.03 -4.34
CA ASN A 326 10.51 -2.28 -4.33
C ASN A 326 10.93 -3.22 -5.47
N TYR A 327 11.38 -2.69 -6.61
CA TYR A 327 11.99 -3.49 -7.68
C TYR A 327 13.22 -4.21 -7.12
N TYR A 328 14.13 -3.42 -6.54
CA TYR A 328 15.42 -3.88 -6.07
C TYR A 328 15.28 -4.92 -4.95
N SER A 329 14.52 -4.60 -3.89
CA SER A 329 14.25 -5.53 -2.79
C SER A 329 13.62 -6.84 -3.27
N ARG A 330 12.71 -6.78 -4.25
CA ARG A 330 12.07 -7.98 -4.81
C ARG A 330 13.03 -8.85 -5.62
N LYS A 331 13.93 -8.24 -6.39
CA LYS A 331 15.01 -8.95 -7.10
C LYS A 331 16.00 -9.59 -6.12
N VAL A 332 16.39 -8.88 -5.07
CA VAL A 332 17.27 -9.39 -4.01
C VAL A 332 16.62 -10.60 -3.34
N TRP A 333 15.33 -10.51 -3.01
CA TRP A 333 14.57 -11.62 -2.45
C TRP A 333 14.54 -12.84 -3.36
N PHE A 334 14.27 -12.67 -4.66
CA PHE A 334 14.29 -13.78 -5.62
C PHE A 334 15.66 -14.45 -5.65
N ARG A 335 16.76 -13.66 -5.68
CA ARG A 335 18.12 -14.22 -5.68
C ARG A 335 18.44 -14.97 -4.39
N LYS A 336 18.13 -14.41 -3.21
CA LYS A 336 18.34 -15.09 -1.91
C LYS A 336 17.55 -16.40 -1.83
N ARG A 337 16.29 -16.40 -2.27
CA ARG A 337 15.43 -17.60 -2.33
C ARG A 337 15.99 -18.67 -3.28
N ASP A 338 16.44 -18.26 -4.46
CA ASP A 338 16.96 -19.18 -5.47
C ASP A 338 18.32 -19.75 -5.04
N ALA A 339 19.16 -18.97 -4.34
CA ALA A 339 20.38 -19.44 -3.69
C ALA A 339 20.11 -20.47 -2.59
N GLN A 340 19.11 -20.23 -1.73
CA GLN A 340 18.69 -21.18 -0.69
C GLN A 340 18.17 -22.51 -1.26
N LYS A 341 17.46 -22.47 -2.39
CA LYS A 341 17.02 -23.67 -3.12
C LYS A 341 18.19 -24.43 -3.74
N ALA A 342 19.20 -23.73 -4.24
CA ALA A 342 20.41 -24.36 -4.79
C ALA A 342 21.25 -25.05 -3.71
N THR A 343 21.37 -24.46 -2.52
CA THR A 343 22.09 -25.05 -1.38
C THR A 343 21.31 -26.19 -0.71
N GLY A 344 19.96 -26.15 -0.73
CA GLY A 344 19.11 -27.22 -0.19
C GLY A 344 19.05 -28.50 -1.03
N ASN A 345 19.54 -28.47 -2.28
CA ASN A 345 19.57 -29.62 -3.19
C ASN A 345 20.93 -30.35 -3.23
N ALA A 346 21.91 -29.94 -2.41
CA ALA A 346 23.19 -30.60 -2.27
C ALA A 346 23.22 -31.49 -1.00
N GLY A 347 22.41 -32.55 -0.99
CA GLY A 347 22.54 -33.68 -0.05
C GLY A 347 23.56 -34.72 -0.58
N PRO A 348 24.22 -35.49 0.29
CA PRO A 348 25.54 -36.08 0.01
C PRO A 348 25.47 -37.10 -1.13
N GLY A 349 26.41 -36.94 -2.07
CA GLY A 349 26.67 -37.91 -3.13
C GLY A 349 26.90 -39.29 -2.54
N LYS A 350 26.14 -40.27 -3.03
CA LYS A 350 26.40 -41.69 -2.79
C LYS A 350 27.82 -42.00 -3.25
N THR A 351 28.69 -42.32 -2.31
CA THR A 351 29.90 -43.11 -2.57
C THR A 351 29.45 -44.46 -3.13
N SER A 352 29.70 -44.68 -4.41
CA SER A 352 29.65 -46.00 -5.03
C SER A 352 30.97 -46.72 -4.73
N GLU A 353 30.98 -47.54 -3.69
CA GLU A 353 31.84 -48.73 -3.63
C GLU A 353 31.03 -49.89 -4.20
N GLU A 354 31.41 -50.32 -5.41
CA GLU A 354 31.72 -51.70 -5.82
C GLU A 354 31.99 -51.75 -7.34
#